data_AF-F9LXU0-F1
#
_entry.id   AF-F9LXU0-F1
#
_cell.length_a   1.000
_cell.length_b   1.000
_cell.length_c   1.000
_cell.angle_alpha   90.00
_cell.angle_beta   90.00
_cell.angle_gamma   90.00
#
_symmetry.space_group_name_H-M   'P 1'
#
loop_
_entity.id
_entity.type
_entity.pdbx_description
1 polymer ?
#
loop_
_entity_poly.entity_id
_entity_poly.type
_entity_poly.pdbx_seq_one_letter_code
_entity_poly.pdbx_strand_id
1 'polypeptide(L)'
;MEYRFIVDAEVDGLYGPLLTMAVIVTKLDGTEVASFYGGVPKQIAETKEAWVLEHVIPYIGAYQAFATEEELLEEVWKLWCTYRTSARCFADVPFPVESRLFHKMVEKDRKNRAFLAPFPIIDVASLLYARGFEPIGNRLDLVSHFEGRLHNALDDVRLSSRIIQRLLGE
;
A
#
# COMPACT_ATOMS: atom_id res chain seq x y z
N MET A 1 -2.15 -19.44 6.58
CA MET A 1 -2.39 -18.06 6.14
C MET A 1 -3.42 -18.13 5.04
N GLU A 2 -4.52 -17.40 5.18
CA GLU A 2 -5.70 -17.48 4.29
C GLU A 2 -5.76 -16.29 3.35
N TYR A 3 -5.20 -15.15 3.76
CA TYR A 3 -5.32 -13.89 3.07
C TYR A 3 -3.97 -13.24 2.75
N ARG A 4 -4.01 -12.29 1.81
CA ARG A 4 -2.96 -11.32 1.56
C ARG A 4 -3.51 -9.95 1.88
N PHE A 5 -2.79 -9.19 2.70
CA PHE A 5 -3.05 -7.79 2.99
C PHE A 5 -2.08 -6.97 2.15
N ILE A 6 -2.56 -6.28 1.14
CA ILE A 6 -1.73 -5.59 0.15
C ILE A 6 -1.95 -4.11 0.36
N VAL A 7 -0.87 -3.35 0.57
CA VAL A 7 -0.91 -1.95 0.95
C VAL A 7 0.01 -1.12 0.06
N ASP A 8 -0.45 0.08 -0.25
CA ASP A 8 0.26 1.09 -1.01
C ASP A 8 -0.09 2.47 -0.47
N ALA A 9 0.86 3.41 -0.53
CA ALA A 9 0.64 4.78 -0.11
C ALA A 9 1.35 5.79 -1.02
N GLU A 10 0.62 6.86 -1.31
CA GLU A 10 1.14 8.04 -1.98
C GLU A 10 1.59 9.08 -0.95
N VAL A 11 2.80 9.61 -1.09
CA VAL A 11 3.42 10.60 -0.19
C VAL A 11 4.01 11.77 -0.98
N ASP A 12 4.07 12.96 -0.36
CA ASP A 12 4.73 14.14 -0.96
C ASP A 12 6.27 14.01 -0.88
N GLY A 13 6.81 13.16 -1.77
CA GLY A 13 8.20 12.68 -1.75
C GLY A 13 8.40 11.51 -0.76
N LEU A 14 9.43 10.69 -0.98
CA LEU A 14 9.64 9.42 -0.27
C LEU A 14 9.58 9.52 1.26
N TYR A 15 9.95 10.67 1.83
CA TYR A 15 9.97 10.94 3.28
C TYR A 15 8.92 11.96 3.75
N GLY A 16 8.05 12.41 2.86
CA GLY A 16 7.09 13.47 3.13
C GLY A 16 5.79 13.03 3.82
N PRO A 17 4.85 13.98 3.94
CA PRO A 17 3.48 13.76 4.39
C PRO A 17 2.74 12.69 3.58
N LEU A 18 1.84 11.94 4.24
CA LEU A 18 0.91 11.03 3.59
C LEU A 18 -0.13 11.80 2.76
N LEU A 19 -0.44 11.34 1.56
CA LEU A 19 -1.48 11.93 0.71
C LEU A 19 -2.69 11.01 0.65
N THR A 20 -2.46 9.77 0.18
CA THR A 20 -3.47 8.72 0.13
C THR A 20 -2.87 7.37 0.51
N MET A 21 -3.70 6.47 1.01
CA MET A 21 -3.30 5.12 1.36
C MET A 21 -4.42 4.16 0.98
N ALA A 22 -4.06 3.04 0.36
CA ALA A 22 -4.98 2.00 0.00
C ALA A 22 -4.57 0.66 0.60
N VAL A 23 -5.57 -0.16 0.88
CA VAL A 23 -5.41 -1.55 1.25
C VAL A 23 -6.43 -2.37 0.48
N ILE A 24 -6.01 -3.51 -0.05
CA ILE A 24 -6.93 -4.59 -0.36
C ILE A 24 -6.55 -5.85 0.42
N VAL A 25 -7.56 -6.61 0.78
CA VAL A 25 -7.40 -7.95 1.34
C VAL A 25 -7.93 -8.94 0.31
N THR A 26 -7.09 -9.89 -0.07
CA THR A 26 -7.44 -10.93 -1.03
C THR A 26 -7.29 -12.31 -0.42
N LYS A 27 -8.08 -13.28 -0.90
CA LYS A 27 -7.76 -14.71 -0.73
C LYS A 27 -6.52 -15.08 -1.55
N LEU A 28 -5.99 -16.27 -1.33
CA LEU A 28 -4.84 -16.76 -2.09
C LEU A 28 -5.10 -16.91 -3.59
N ASP A 29 -6.35 -17.18 -3.99
CA ASP A 29 -6.79 -17.22 -5.40
C ASP A 29 -6.96 -15.82 -6.04
N GLY A 30 -6.69 -14.75 -5.28
CA GLY A 30 -6.80 -13.39 -5.77
C GLY A 30 -8.15 -12.70 -5.57
N THR A 31 -9.16 -13.42 -5.06
CA THR A 31 -10.47 -12.84 -4.79
C THR A 31 -10.37 -11.73 -3.73
N GLU A 32 -10.71 -10.49 -4.09
CA GLU A 32 -10.82 -9.36 -3.15
C GLU A 32 -11.98 -9.59 -2.17
N VAL A 33 -11.71 -9.52 -0.87
CA VAL A 33 -12.70 -9.68 0.20
C VAL A 33 -12.90 -8.43 1.04
N ALA A 34 -11.97 -7.47 0.96
CA ALA A 34 -12.09 -6.14 1.55
C ALA A 34 -11.21 -5.16 0.78
N SER A 35 -11.64 -3.90 0.74
CA SER A 35 -10.85 -2.78 0.22
C SER A 35 -11.07 -1.53 1.05
N PHE A 36 -10.02 -0.71 1.10
CA PHE A 36 -10.00 0.59 1.75
C PHE A 36 -9.17 1.54 0.91
N TYR A 37 -9.67 2.78 0.74
CA TYR A 37 -8.93 3.86 0.10
C TYR A 37 -9.25 5.18 0.79
N GLY A 38 -8.25 5.74 1.45
CA GLY A 38 -8.38 6.97 2.22
C GLY A 38 -7.33 8.01 1.84
N GLY A 39 -7.62 9.26 2.15
CA GLY A 39 -6.70 10.38 1.87
C GLY A 39 -6.88 11.56 2.79
N VAL A 40 -5.88 12.43 2.83
CA VAL A 40 -5.84 13.63 3.67
C VAL A 40 -5.88 14.88 2.79
N PRO A 41 -7.06 15.49 2.57
CA PRO A 41 -7.24 16.60 1.62
C PRO A 41 -6.29 17.77 1.85
N LYS A 42 -5.97 18.08 3.12
CA LYS A 42 -5.05 19.15 3.47
C LYS A 42 -3.63 18.88 2.95
N GLN A 43 -3.10 17.66 3.14
CA GLN A 43 -1.76 17.30 2.70
C GLN A 43 -1.68 17.26 1.16
N ILE A 44 -2.74 16.81 0.50
CA ILE A 44 -2.89 16.85 -0.97
C ILE A 44 -2.85 18.31 -1.48
N ALA A 45 -3.61 19.22 -0.86
CA ALA A 45 -3.62 20.64 -1.24
C ALA A 45 -2.29 21.36 -0.98
N GLU A 46 -1.50 20.88 -0.01
CA GLU A 46 -0.22 21.47 0.40
C GLU A 46 1.00 20.77 -0.25
N THR A 47 0.78 19.83 -1.18
CA THR A 47 1.83 19.07 -1.87
C THR A 47 2.79 20.00 -2.60
N LYS A 48 4.11 19.74 -2.48
CA LYS A 48 5.15 20.61 -3.05
C LYS A 48 6.05 19.91 -4.04
N GLU A 49 6.21 18.59 -3.93
CA GLU A 49 7.19 17.88 -4.73
C GLU A 49 6.77 17.84 -6.18
N ALA A 50 7.63 18.36 -7.06
CA ALA A 50 7.30 18.57 -8.47
C ALA A 50 6.90 17.26 -9.18
N TRP A 51 7.62 16.19 -8.87
CA TRP A 51 7.31 14.87 -9.43
C TRP A 51 5.92 14.39 -9.00
N VAL A 52 5.55 14.58 -7.72
CA VAL A 52 4.25 14.17 -7.17
C VAL A 52 3.11 14.98 -7.77
N LEU A 53 3.30 16.29 -7.94
CA LEU A 53 2.33 17.17 -8.59
C LEU A 53 2.01 16.74 -10.03
N GLU A 54 3.01 16.22 -10.75
CA GLU A 54 2.87 15.76 -12.14
C GLU A 54 2.35 14.33 -12.24
N HIS A 55 2.80 13.43 -11.37
CA HIS A 55 2.63 11.98 -11.54
C HIS A 55 1.64 11.34 -10.57
N VAL A 56 1.28 11.98 -9.46
CA VAL A 56 0.40 11.40 -8.43
C VAL A 56 -0.92 12.16 -8.38
N ILE A 57 -0.86 13.48 -8.17
CA ILE A 57 -2.05 14.33 -7.97
C ILE A 57 -3.11 14.17 -9.08
N PRO A 58 -2.76 14.09 -10.38
CA PRO A 58 -3.75 13.92 -11.44
C PRO A 58 -4.50 12.59 -11.41
N TYR A 59 -3.94 11.58 -10.74
CA TYR A 59 -4.45 10.21 -10.73
C TYR A 59 -5.15 9.83 -9.42
N ILE A 60 -5.08 10.67 -8.39
CA ILE A 60 -5.87 10.50 -7.17
C ILE A 60 -7.36 10.41 -7.53
N GLY A 61 -7.99 9.32 -7.08
CA GLY A 61 -9.40 9.04 -7.35
C GLY A 61 -10.33 9.56 -6.26
N ALA A 62 -11.56 9.05 -6.23
CA ALA A 62 -12.45 9.27 -5.10
C ALA A 62 -11.99 8.44 -3.89
N TYR A 63 -11.65 9.10 -2.79
CA TYR A 63 -11.19 8.48 -1.55
C TYR A 63 -12.07 8.89 -0.37
N GLN A 64 -12.02 8.10 0.72
CA GLN A 64 -12.56 8.53 2.00
C GLN A 64 -11.64 9.60 2.62
N ALA A 65 -12.17 10.80 2.84
CA ALA A 65 -11.41 11.91 3.39
C ALA A 65 -11.26 11.82 4.91
N PHE A 66 -10.04 12.02 5.40
CA PHE A 66 -9.70 12.13 6.82
C PHE A 66 -9.11 13.51 7.12
N ALA A 67 -9.36 14.03 8.31
CA ALA A 67 -8.88 15.37 8.68
C ALA A 67 -7.37 15.38 8.92
N THR A 68 -6.83 14.26 9.40
CA THR A 68 -5.40 14.11 9.71
C THR A 68 -4.84 12.77 9.22
N GLU A 69 -3.52 12.74 9.03
CA GLU A 69 -2.77 11.51 8.78
C GLU A 69 -3.00 10.48 9.89
N GLU A 70 -3.07 10.92 11.15
CA GLU A 70 -3.25 10.04 12.30
C GLU A 70 -4.58 9.28 12.25
N GLU A 71 -5.67 9.95 11.85
CA GLU A 71 -6.99 9.33 11.69
C GLU A 71 -6.98 8.28 10.56
N LEU A 72 -6.38 8.62 9.42
CA LEU A 72 -6.23 7.69 8.30
C LEU A 72 -5.44 6.44 8.71
N LEU A 73 -4.30 6.64 9.37
CA LEU A 73 -3.46 5.53 9.85
C LEU A 73 -4.17 4.67 10.90
N GLU A 74 -5.06 5.24 11.71
CA GLU A 74 -5.85 4.49 12.68
C GLU A 74 -6.86 3.56 12.01
N GLU A 75 -7.52 3.99 10.93
CA GLU A 75 -8.45 3.11 10.18
C GLU A 75 -7.71 1.96 9.49
N VAL A 76 -6.54 2.23 8.91
CA VAL A 76 -5.70 1.17 8.34
C VAL A 76 -5.20 0.21 9.42
N TRP A 77 -4.82 0.71 10.60
CA TRP A 77 -4.41 -0.12 11.72
C TRP A 77 -5.54 -1.04 12.23
N LYS A 78 -6.77 -0.53 12.31
CA LYS A 78 -7.95 -1.33 12.64
C LYS A 78 -8.16 -2.45 11.63
N LEU A 79 -8.08 -2.13 10.34
CA LEU A 79 -8.21 -3.12 9.27
C LEU A 79 -7.10 -4.18 9.36
N TRP A 80 -5.85 -3.78 9.56
CA TRP A 80 -4.75 -4.71 9.79
C TRP A 80 -5.01 -5.63 10.99
N CYS A 81 -5.48 -5.09 12.11
CA CYS A 81 -5.80 -5.87 13.30
C CYS A 81 -6.86 -6.97 13.06
N THR A 82 -7.80 -6.76 12.13
CA THR A 82 -8.80 -7.75 11.73
C THR A 82 -8.17 -8.96 11.05
N TYR A 83 -7.09 -8.77 10.29
CA TYR A 83 -6.49 -9.81 9.44
C TYR A 83 -5.09 -10.28 9.88
N ARG A 84 -4.43 -9.60 10.83
CA ARG A 84 -3.01 -9.84 11.18
C ARG A 84 -2.63 -11.29 11.55
N THR A 85 -3.59 -12.10 12.01
CA THR A 85 -3.37 -13.52 12.35
C THR A 85 -3.64 -14.47 11.19
N SER A 86 -4.31 -14.01 10.14
CA SER A 86 -4.76 -14.80 8.98
C SER A 86 -4.23 -14.28 7.64
N ALA A 87 -3.56 -13.12 7.61
CA ALA A 87 -2.96 -12.51 6.42
C ALA A 87 -1.44 -12.35 6.49
N ARG A 88 -0.78 -12.46 5.32
CA ARG A 88 0.57 -11.92 5.09
C ARG A 88 0.45 -10.50 4.53
N CYS A 89 1.26 -9.57 5.03
CA CYS A 89 1.32 -8.21 4.50
C CYS A 89 2.27 -8.15 3.31
N PHE A 90 1.85 -7.52 2.22
CA PHE A 90 2.62 -7.26 1.02
C PHE A 90 2.58 -5.77 0.68
N ALA A 91 3.66 -5.26 0.11
CA ALA A 91 3.74 -3.93 -0.46
C ALA A 91 4.79 -3.93 -1.56
N ASP A 92 4.61 -3.08 -2.57
CA ASP A 92 5.55 -2.94 -3.66
C ASP A 92 6.58 -1.85 -3.33
N VAL A 93 7.84 -2.24 -3.10
CA VAL A 93 8.90 -1.33 -2.62
C VAL A 93 8.57 -0.68 -1.26
N PRO A 94 8.36 -1.48 -0.18
CA PRO A 94 7.87 -0.98 1.12
C PRO A 94 8.80 -0.02 1.86
N PHE A 95 10.06 0.08 1.44
CA PHE A 95 11.04 0.95 2.05
C PHE A 95 11.32 2.15 1.14
N PRO A 96 11.15 3.40 1.61
CA PRO A 96 10.92 3.80 3.01
C PRO A 96 9.45 4.09 3.38
N VAL A 97 8.50 3.98 2.47
CA VAL A 97 7.16 4.56 2.63
C VAL A 97 6.29 3.75 3.60
N GLU A 98 5.83 2.55 3.20
CA GLU A 98 4.88 1.73 3.97
C GLU A 98 5.49 1.32 5.32
N SER A 99 6.77 0.99 5.32
CA SER A 99 7.53 0.68 6.54
C SER A 99 7.51 1.85 7.55
N ARG A 100 7.65 3.10 7.09
CA ARG A 100 7.52 4.29 7.95
C ARG A 100 6.09 4.48 8.45
N LEU A 101 5.08 4.22 7.62
CA LEU A 101 3.68 4.37 8.01
C LEU A 101 3.29 3.37 9.10
N PHE A 102 3.69 2.09 8.98
CA PHE A 102 3.50 1.12 10.06
C PHE A 102 4.29 1.48 11.31
N HIS A 103 5.51 2.00 11.18
CA HIS A 103 6.29 2.50 12.32
C HIS A 103 5.54 3.63 13.05
N LYS A 104 4.96 4.60 12.32
CA LYS A 104 4.12 5.67 12.91
C LYS A 104 2.91 5.08 13.65
N MET A 105 2.23 4.10 13.07
CA MET A 105 1.08 3.42 13.71
C MET A 105 1.48 2.74 15.02
N VAL A 106 2.66 2.10 15.08
CA VAL A 106 3.17 1.46 16.28
C VAL A 106 3.55 2.49 17.34
N GLU A 107 4.32 3.52 16.98
CA GLU A 107 4.82 4.50 17.94
C GLU A 107 3.70 5.31 18.61
N LYS A 108 2.56 5.49 17.93
CA LYS A 108 1.35 6.10 18.52
C LYS A 108 0.87 5.39 19.79
N ASP A 109 1.00 4.07 19.85
CA ASP A 109 0.67 3.27 21.05
C ASP A 109 1.64 2.10 21.19
N ARG A 110 2.91 2.45 21.39
CA ARG A 110 3.99 1.46 21.45
C ARG A 110 3.76 0.40 22.52
N LYS A 111 3.14 0.76 23.64
CA LYS A 111 2.83 -0.15 24.75
C LYS A 111 2.00 -1.34 24.29
N ASN A 112 0.98 -1.11 23.46
CA ASN A 112 0.08 -2.18 23.02
C ASN A 112 0.40 -2.69 21.60
N ARG A 113 1.11 -1.93 20.77
CA ARG A 113 1.31 -2.23 19.34
C ARG A 113 2.69 -2.78 18.97
N ALA A 114 3.67 -2.77 19.87
CA ALA A 114 5.08 -3.08 19.57
C ALA A 114 5.33 -4.41 18.82
N PHE A 115 4.48 -5.42 19.03
CA PHE A 115 4.61 -6.74 18.40
C PHE A 115 3.46 -7.07 17.44
N LEU A 116 2.67 -6.06 17.07
CA LEU A 116 1.44 -6.27 16.29
C LEU A 116 1.53 -5.80 14.84
N ALA A 117 2.52 -4.97 14.48
CA ALA A 117 2.74 -4.57 13.09
C ALA A 117 3.18 -5.77 12.22
N PRO A 118 3.03 -5.66 10.89
CA PRO A 118 3.53 -6.69 10.00
C PRO A 118 5.03 -6.95 10.20
N PHE A 119 5.38 -8.21 10.43
CA PHE A 119 6.76 -8.64 10.54
C PHE A 119 6.91 -10.06 9.96
N PRO A 120 7.43 -10.21 8.72
CA PRO A 120 7.87 -9.16 7.79
C PRO A 120 6.71 -8.46 7.05
N ILE A 121 6.99 -7.30 6.45
CA ILE A 121 6.29 -6.85 5.23
C ILE A 121 6.96 -7.58 4.07
N ILE A 122 6.20 -8.31 3.26
CA ILE A 122 6.73 -9.01 2.09
C ILE A 122 6.88 -8.00 0.95
N ASP A 123 8.14 -7.71 0.61
CA ASP A 123 8.51 -6.81 -0.47
C ASP A 123 8.35 -7.49 -1.85
N VAL A 124 7.40 -7.00 -2.64
CA VAL A 124 7.14 -7.53 -3.99
C VAL A 124 8.33 -7.31 -4.93
N ALA A 125 9.06 -6.20 -4.80
CA ALA A 125 10.25 -5.93 -5.61
C ALA A 125 11.36 -6.95 -5.34
N SER A 126 11.54 -7.35 -4.08
CA SER A 126 12.44 -8.44 -3.71
C SER A 126 12.02 -9.79 -4.29
N LEU A 127 10.70 -10.07 -4.36
CA LEU A 127 10.20 -11.28 -5.03
C LEU A 127 10.45 -11.25 -6.55
N LEU A 128 10.30 -10.09 -7.18
CA LEU A 128 10.61 -9.86 -8.59
C LEU A 128 12.10 -10.11 -8.86
N TYR A 129 12.98 -9.54 -8.04
CA TYR A 129 14.43 -9.77 -8.10
C TYR A 129 14.76 -11.27 -8.04
N ALA A 130 14.18 -11.98 -7.06
CA ALA A 130 14.39 -13.41 -6.87
C ALA A 130 13.90 -14.26 -8.06
N ARG A 131 12.99 -13.73 -8.88
CA ARG A 131 12.47 -14.36 -10.11
C ARG A 131 13.16 -13.86 -11.39
N GLY A 132 14.21 -13.05 -11.28
CA GLY A 132 15.01 -12.55 -12.40
C GLY A 132 14.40 -11.36 -13.14
N PHE A 133 13.44 -10.66 -12.54
CA PHE A 133 12.87 -9.42 -13.06
C PHE A 133 13.59 -8.19 -12.48
N GLU A 134 13.51 -7.06 -13.19
CA GLU A 134 13.96 -5.77 -12.69
C GLU A 134 13.08 -5.32 -11.51
N PRO A 135 13.62 -5.13 -10.28
CA PRO A 135 12.81 -4.91 -9.08
C PRO A 135 12.01 -3.62 -9.09
N ILE A 136 12.50 -2.60 -9.80
CA ILE A 136 11.85 -1.30 -9.94
C ILE A 136 11.36 -1.04 -11.37
N GLY A 137 11.16 -2.10 -12.17
CA GLY A 137 10.69 -2.01 -13.55
C GLY A 137 9.23 -1.56 -13.68
N ASN A 138 8.76 -1.33 -14.90
CA ASN A 138 7.37 -0.99 -15.15
C ASN A 138 6.45 -2.18 -14.82
N ARG A 139 5.55 -2.01 -13.84
CA ARG A 139 4.64 -3.08 -13.38
C ARG A 139 3.65 -3.51 -14.45
N LEU A 140 3.34 -2.63 -15.41
CA LEU A 140 2.44 -2.97 -16.52
C LEU A 140 3.03 -4.05 -17.44
N ASP A 141 4.35 -4.17 -17.54
CA ASP A 141 5.01 -5.21 -18.35
C ASP A 141 4.82 -6.62 -17.74
N LEU A 142 4.40 -6.68 -16.48
CA LEU A 142 4.20 -7.92 -15.73
C LEU A 142 2.76 -8.44 -15.79
N VAL A 143 1.85 -7.75 -16.46
CA VAL A 143 0.45 -8.15 -16.62
C VAL A 143 0.01 -8.00 -18.08
N SER A 144 -0.90 -8.85 -18.55
CA SER A 144 -1.37 -8.79 -19.94
C SER A 144 -2.30 -7.62 -20.21
N HIS A 145 -3.08 -7.21 -19.20
CA HIS A 145 -4.04 -6.11 -19.27
C HIS A 145 -4.27 -5.53 -17.88
N PHE A 146 -4.33 -4.21 -17.79
CA PHE A 146 -4.66 -3.49 -16.56
C PHE A 146 -5.49 -2.25 -16.88
N GLU A 147 -6.65 -2.15 -16.25
CA GLU A 147 -7.56 -1.01 -16.33
C GLU A 147 -7.46 -0.25 -15.02
N GLY A 148 -6.48 0.63 -14.93
CA GLY A 148 -6.23 1.44 -13.75
C GLY A 148 -5.19 2.51 -14.03
N ARG A 149 -4.98 3.39 -13.06
CA ARG A 149 -4.02 4.49 -13.15
C ARG A 149 -2.84 4.16 -12.25
N LEU A 150 -1.62 4.20 -12.80
CA LEU A 150 -0.42 4.17 -11.97
C LEU A 150 -0.41 5.42 -11.07
N HIS A 151 0.17 5.29 -9.88
CA HIS A 151 0.23 6.34 -8.86
C HIS A 151 -1.16 6.71 -8.30
N ASN A 152 -2.06 5.73 -8.34
CA ASN A 152 -3.29 5.73 -7.58
C ASN A 152 -3.21 4.53 -6.64
N ALA A 153 -3.06 4.78 -5.35
CA ALA A 153 -2.80 3.72 -4.39
C ALA A 153 -3.77 2.52 -4.48
N LEU A 154 -5.07 2.75 -4.77
CA LEU A 154 -6.04 1.66 -4.88
C LEU A 154 -5.84 0.82 -6.15
N ASP A 155 -5.52 1.46 -7.26
CA ASP A 155 -5.20 0.76 -8.49
C ASP A 155 -3.84 0.04 -8.37
N ASP A 156 -2.87 0.65 -7.71
CA ASP A 156 -1.55 0.07 -7.50
C ASP A 156 -1.61 -1.19 -6.63
N VAL A 157 -2.35 -1.20 -5.50
CA VAL A 157 -2.53 -2.46 -4.74
C VAL A 157 -3.22 -3.56 -5.55
N ARG A 158 -4.15 -3.20 -6.45
CA ARG A 158 -4.81 -4.17 -7.35
C ARG A 158 -3.86 -4.71 -8.40
N LEU A 159 -2.99 -3.87 -8.94
CA LEU A 159 -1.91 -4.29 -9.83
C LEU A 159 -0.92 -5.20 -9.11
N SER A 160 -0.47 -4.81 -7.91
CA SER A 160 0.39 -5.65 -7.06
C SER A 160 -0.26 -7.00 -6.75
N SER A 161 -1.58 -7.05 -6.49
CA SER A 161 -2.29 -8.33 -6.30
C SER A 161 -2.15 -9.28 -7.48
N ARG A 162 -2.34 -8.77 -8.71
CA ARG A 162 -2.18 -9.58 -9.93
C ARG A 162 -0.75 -10.07 -10.10
N ILE A 163 0.22 -9.21 -9.81
CA ILE A 163 1.65 -9.56 -9.87
C ILE A 163 1.99 -10.62 -8.82
N ILE A 164 1.51 -10.46 -7.58
CA ILE A 164 1.74 -11.42 -6.49
C ILE A 164 1.15 -12.80 -6.84
N GLN A 165 -0.07 -12.87 -7.39
CA GLN A 165 -0.67 -14.13 -7.87
C GLN A 165 0.23 -14.80 -8.91
N ARG A 166 0.65 -14.04 -9.94
CA ARG A 166 1.56 -14.55 -10.98
C ARG A 166 2.89 -15.05 -10.40
N LEU A 167 3.46 -14.34 -9.44
CA LEU A 167 4.74 -14.70 -8.84
C LEU A 167 4.61 -15.96 -7.98
N LEU A 168 3.59 -16.05 -7.13
CA LEU A 168 3.47 -17.15 -6.18
C LEU A 168 2.89 -18.43 -6.79
N GLY A 169 2.33 -18.37 -8.00
CA GLY A 169 1.80 -19.55 -8.71
C GLY A 169 0.53 -20.09 -8.07
N GLU A 170 -0.29 -19.18 -7.52
CA GLU A 170 -1.57 -19.44 -6.84
C GLU A 170 -2.71 -18.79 -7.62
#